data_AF-A0A846X3V2-F1
#
_entry.id   AF-A0A846X3V2-F1
#
_cell.length_a   1.000
_cell.length_b   1.000
_cell.length_c   1.000
_cell.angle_alpha   90.00
_cell.angle_beta   90.00
_cell.angle_gamma   90.00
#
_symmetry.space_group_name_H-M   'P 1'
#
loop_
_entity.id
_entity.type
_entity.pdbx_description
1 polymer ?
#
loop_
_entity_poly.entity_id
_entity_poly.type
_entity_poly.pdbx_seq_one_letter_code
_entity_poly.pdbx_strand_id
1 'polypeptide(L)'
;MSEMYAYDEGGAETAGDDLASIVAALEANLEQLQGYVASVESQWNADEQVLYRGVQTKWNNAAASVSEILGQMKTALGTNTEQVRDMRSQIRSALSRN
;
A
#
# COMPACT_ATOMS: atom_id res chain seq x y z
N MET A 1 15.85 30.10 0.70
CA MET A 1 15.74 29.08 1.77
C MET A 1 14.31 28.57 2.02
N SER A 2 13.25 29.16 1.42
CA SER A 2 11.85 28.77 1.70
C SER A 2 11.27 27.67 0.80
N GLU A 3 11.81 27.44 -0.39
CA GLU A 3 11.22 26.49 -1.36
C GLU A 3 11.55 25.02 -1.07
N MET A 4 12.66 24.73 -0.39
CA MET A 4 13.09 23.36 -0.06
C MET A 4 12.24 22.67 1.02
N TYR A 5 11.34 23.41 1.68
CA TYR A 5 10.37 22.88 2.64
C TYR A 5 8.91 22.97 2.15
N ALA A 6 8.70 23.36 0.89
CA ALA A 6 7.36 23.35 0.32
C ALA A 6 6.90 21.89 0.14
N TYR A 7 5.80 21.53 0.79
CA TYR A 7 5.16 20.24 0.58
C TYR A 7 4.85 20.04 -0.91
N ASP A 8 5.36 18.94 -1.47
CA ASP A 8 5.15 18.51 -2.84
C ASP A 8 3.90 17.63 -2.92
N GLU A 9 2.77 18.26 -3.24
CA GLU A 9 1.49 17.55 -3.40
C GLU A 9 1.54 16.54 -4.55
N GLY A 10 2.28 16.83 -5.64
CA GLY A 10 2.39 15.95 -6.79
C GLY A 10 3.22 14.69 -6.46
N GLY A 11 4.31 14.87 -5.72
CA GLY A 11 5.09 13.76 -5.19
C GLY A 11 4.30 12.89 -4.21
N ALA A 12 3.45 13.49 -3.38
CA ALA A 12 2.56 12.76 -2.47
C ALA A 12 1.48 11.97 -3.22
N GLU A 13 0.83 12.55 -4.23
CA GLU A 13 -0.14 11.82 -5.06
C GLU A 13 0.51 10.65 -5.80
N THR A 14 1.68 10.86 -6.40
CA THR A 14 2.46 9.81 -7.08
C THR A 14 2.80 8.67 -6.13
N ALA A 15 3.30 8.99 -4.93
CA ALA A 15 3.59 7.97 -3.93
C ALA A 15 2.33 7.20 -3.49
N GLY A 16 1.16 7.84 -3.43
CA GLY A 16 -0.12 7.18 -3.17
C GLY A 16 -0.51 6.17 -4.25
N ASP A 17 -0.27 6.49 -5.51
CA ASP A 17 -0.54 5.61 -6.66
C ASP A 17 0.47 4.47 -6.76
N ASP A 18 1.74 4.74 -6.47
CA ASP A 18 2.80 3.71 -6.40
C ASP A 18 2.49 2.69 -5.30
N LEU A 19 2.07 3.16 -4.10
CA LEU A 19 1.65 2.28 -3.01
C LEU A 19 0.48 1.38 -3.43
N ALA A 20 -0.54 1.94 -4.11
CA ALA A 20 -1.67 1.16 -4.60
C ALA A 20 -1.25 0.11 -5.63
N SER A 21 -0.33 0.47 -6.53
CA SER A 21 0.21 -0.44 -7.54
C SER A 21 1.00 -1.60 -6.93
N ILE A 22 1.82 -1.32 -5.90
CA ILE A 22 2.57 -2.34 -5.17
C ILE A 22 1.64 -3.32 -4.45
N VAL A 23 0.56 -2.84 -3.82
CA VAL A 23 -0.45 -3.71 -3.19
C VAL A 23 -1.06 -4.65 -4.22
N ALA A 24 -1.53 -4.11 -5.34
CA ALA A 24 -2.16 -4.90 -6.40
C ALA A 24 -1.20 -5.96 -6.97
N ALA A 25 0.07 -5.60 -7.17
CA ALA A 25 1.09 -6.54 -7.65
C ALA A 25 1.38 -7.66 -6.63
N LEU A 26 1.40 -7.34 -5.34
CA LEU A 26 1.61 -8.32 -4.27
C LEU A 26 0.45 -9.32 -4.20
N GLU A 27 -0.79 -8.83 -4.25
CA GLU A 27 -2.00 -9.66 -4.27
C GLU A 27 -2.03 -10.59 -5.49
N ALA A 28 -1.74 -10.07 -6.68
CA ALA A 28 -1.69 -10.86 -7.91
C ALA A 28 -0.62 -11.97 -7.86
N ASN A 29 0.58 -11.67 -7.35
CA ASN A 29 1.64 -12.66 -7.20
C ASN A 29 1.26 -13.79 -6.25
N LEU A 30 0.55 -13.48 -5.16
CA LEU A 30 0.09 -14.48 -4.20
C LEU A 30 -0.98 -15.37 -4.83
N GLU A 31 -1.96 -14.78 -5.52
CA GLU A 31 -2.99 -15.54 -6.22
C GLU A 31 -2.37 -16.47 -7.27
N GLN A 32 -1.39 -15.97 -8.03
CA GLN A 32 -0.68 -16.78 -9.02
C GLN A 32 0.10 -17.94 -8.37
N LEU A 33 0.76 -17.69 -7.24
CA LEU A 33 1.46 -18.70 -6.47
C LEU A 33 0.52 -19.76 -5.89
N GLN A 34 -0.64 -19.34 -5.38
CA GLN A 34 -1.68 -20.25 -4.90
C GLN A 34 -2.22 -21.12 -6.03
N GLY A 35 -2.51 -20.53 -7.20
CA GLY A 35 -2.98 -21.26 -8.38
C GLY A 35 -1.94 -22.26 -8.89
N TYR A 36 -0.67 -21.87 -8.96
CA TYR A 36 0.42 -22.76 -9.30
C TYR A 36 0.50 -23.94 -8.33
N VAL A 37 0.46 -23.68 -7.02
CA VAL A 37 0.58 -24.78 -6.06
C VAL A 37 -0.64 -25.70 -6.05
N ALA A 38 -1.85 -25.17 -6.17
CA ALA A 38 -3.04 -26.01 -6.34
C ALA A 38 -2.90 -26.97 -7.55
N SER A 39 -2.22 -26.54 -8.62
CA SER A 39 -2.00 -27.38 -9.81
C SER A 39 -1.00 -28.52 -9.57
N VAL A 40 -0.03 -28.34 -8.68
CA VAL A 40 1.01 -29.36 -8.37
C VAL A 40 0.76 -30.13 -7.07
N GLU A 41 -0.16 -29.67 -6.21
CA GLU A 41 -0.52 -30.31 -4.93
C GLU A 41 -0.99 -31.75 -5.13
N SER A 42 -1.65 -32.04 -6.26
CA SER A 42 -2.09 -33.39 -6.64
C SER A 42 -0.93 -34.39 -6.81
N GLN A 43 0.31 -33.92 -6.96
CA GLN A 43 1.51 -34.74 -7.12
C GLN A 43 2.26 -34.97 -5.81
N TRP A 44 1.86 -34.29 -4.73
CA TRP A 44 2.51 -34.35 -3.42
C TRP A 44 1.88 -35.40 -2.52
N ASN A 45 2.68 -35.95 -1.62
CA ASN A 45 2.18 -36.80 -0.54
C ASN A 45 1.41 -35.96 0.49
N ALA A 46 0.48 -36.59 1.22
CA ALA A 46 -0.40 -35.89 2.17
C ALA A 46 0.37 -35.02 3.20
N ASP A 47 1.51 -35.48 3.70
CA ASP A 47 2.32 -34.73 4.67
C ASP A 47 2.94 -33.44 4.08
N GLU A 48 3.36 -33.51 2.82
CA GLU A 48 3.93 -32.37 2.08
C GLU A 48 2.86 -31.31 1.81
N GLN A 49 1.63 -31.74 1.50
CA GLN A 49 0.47 -30.86 1.34
C GLN A 49 0.16 -30.12 2.65
N VAL A 50 0.19 -30.80 3.80
CA VAL A 50 -0.05 -30.17 5.12
C VAL A 50 1.02 -29.13 5.44
N LEU A 51 2.30 -29.45 5.23
CA LEU A 51 3.40 -28.52 5.46
C LEU A 51 3.27 -27.27 4.59
N TYR A 52 2.98 -27.45 3.30
CA TYR A 52 2.81 -26.32 2.38
C TYR A 52 1.62 -25.44 2.77
N ARG A 53 0.46 -26.02 3.09
CA ARG A 53 -0.71 -25.26 3.55
C ARG A 53 -0.38 -24.36 4.76
N GLY A 54 0.48 -24.85 5.65
CA GLY A 54 1.03 -24.06 6.76
C GLY A 54 1.87 -22.87 6.29
N VAL A 55 2.76 -23.07 5.30
CA VAL A 55 3.56 -21.99 4.70
C VAL A 55 2.68 -20.99 3.94
N GLN A 56 1.73 -21.47 3.14
CA GLN A 56 0.77 -20.67 2.39
C GLN A 56 -0.05 -19.78 3.32
N THR A 57 -0.50 -20.31 4.45
CA THR A 57 -1.23 -19.53 5.47
C THR A 57 -0.37 -18.39 6.00
N LYS A 58 0.93 -18.62 6.25
CA LYS A 58 1.86 -17.57 6.68
C LYS A 58 2.04 -16.49 5.61
N TRP A 59 2.16 -16.86 4.34
CA TRP A 59 2.23 -15.89 3.24
C TRP A 59 0.97 -15.07 3.10
N ASN A 60 -0.21 -15.68 3.17
CA ASN A 60 -1.48 -14.97 3.13
C ASN A 60 -1.62 -13.97 4.28
N ASN A 61 -1.22 -14.37 5.49
CA ASN A 61 -1.24 -13.47 6.65
C ASN A 61 -0.25 -12.31 6.49
N ALA A 62 0.98 -12.59 6.04
CA ALA A 62 1.98 -11.55 5.81
C ALA A 62 1.53 -10.56 4.74
N ALA A 63 0.89 -11.04 3.69
CA ALA A 63 0.33 -10.21 2.64
C ALA A 63 -0.80 -9.31 3.12
N ALA A 64 -1.73 -9.85 3.91
CA ALA A 64 -2.79 -9.08 4.52
C ALA A 64 -2.22 -7.95 5.40
N SER A 65 -1.20 -8.26 6.21
CA SER A 65 -0.51 -7.25 7.03
C SER A 65 0.19 -6.18 6.20
N VAL A 66 0.85 -6.55 5.08
CA VAL A 66 1.47 -5.58 4.17
C VAL A 66 0.41 -4.70 3.52
N SER A 67 -0.69 -5.28 3.03
CA SER A 67 -1.81 -4.53 2.45
C SER A 67 -2.41 -3.55 3.46
N GLU A 68 -2.56 -3.95 4.72
CA GLU A 68 -3.03 -3.08 5.80
C GLU A 68 -2.07 -1.91 6.05
N ILE A 69 -0.77 -2.16 6.20
CA ILE A 69 0.23 -1.11 6.43
C ILE A 69 0.25 -0.12 5.26
N LEU A 70 0.22 -0.62 4.02
CA LEU A 70 0.23 0.23 2.82
C LEU A 70 -1.06 1.06 2.72
N GLY A 71 -2.21 0.51 3.10
CA GLY A 71 -3.47 1.24 3.21
C GLY A 71 -3.43 2.34 4.27
N GLN A 72 -2.81 2.08 5.42
CA GLN A 72 -2.58 3.09 6.46
C GLN A 72 -1.65 4.20 5.97
N MET A 73 -0.56 3.86 5.26
CA MET A 73 0.37 4.83 4.68
C MET A 73 -0.33 5.73 3.64
N LYS A 74 -1.11 5.14 2.74
CA LYS A 74 -1.91 5.89 1.76
C LYS A 74 -2.88 6.86 2.44
N THR A 75 -3.56 6.40 3.50
CA THR A 75 -4.49 7.23 4.27
C THR A 75 -3.76 8.40 4.94
N ALA A 76 -2.63 8.13 5.61
CA ALA A 76 -1.83 9.16 6.25
C ALA A 76 -1.32 10.21 5.25
N LEU A 77 -0.91 9.77 4.05
CA LEU A 77 -0.45 10.65 2.99
C LEU A 77 -1.57 11.55 2.44
N GLY A 78 -2.76 10.98 2.23
CA GLY A 78 -3.96 11.73 1.83
C GLY A 78 -4.35 12.77 2.87
N THR A 79 -4.44 12.38 4.15
CA THR A 79 -4.74 13.31 5.26
C THR A 79 -3.71 14.43 5.35
N ASN A 80 -2.42 14.13 5.16
CA ASN A 80 -1.37 15.15 5.18
C ASN A 80 -1.53 16.15 4.02
N THR A 81 -1.83 15.64 2.81
CA THR A 81 -2.09 16.47 1.62
C THR A 81 -3.26 17.43 1.86
N GLU A 82 -4.37 16.93 2.40
CA GLU A 82 -5.56 17.73 2.72
C GLU A 82 -5.25 18.83 3.75
N GLN A 83 -4.56 18.49 4.83
CA GLN A 83 -4.16 19.45 5.86
C GLN A 83 -3.28 20.58 5.30
N VAL A 84 -2.34 20.24 4.41
CA VAL A 84 -1.49 21.24 3.75
C VAL A 84 -2.32 22.15 2.84
N ARG A 85 -3.26 21.60 2.06
CA ARG A 85 -4.16 22.37 1.19
C ARG A 85 -5.00 23.35 2.01
N ASP A 86 -5.57 22.89 3.12
CA ASP A 86 -6.36 23.71 4.03
C ASP A 86 -5.54 24.84 4.64
N MET A 87 -4.35 24.54 5.15
CA MET A 87 -3.42 25.54 5.68
C MET A 87 -3.06 26.59 4.63
N ARG A 88 -2.74 26.18 3.39
CA ARG A 88 -2.45 27.09 2.27
C ARG A 88 -3.65 27.99 1.95
N SER A 89 -4.86 27.43 1.97
CA SER A 89 -6.10 28.19 1.74
C SER A 89 -6.34 29.26 2.81
N GLN A 90 -6.13 28.90 4.08
CA GLN A 90 -6.26 29.83 5.22
C GLN A 90 -5.23 30.96 5.14
N ILE A 91 -3.96 30.65 4.84
CA ILE A 91 -2.91 31.65 4.68
C ILE A 91 -3.23 32.62 3.53
N ARG A 92 -3.64 32.11 2.36
CA ARG A 92 -4.04 32.97 1.23
C ARG A 92 -5.20 33.88 1.59
N SER A 93 -6.20 33.36 2.30
CA SER A 93 -7.35 34.13 2.76
C SER A 93 -6.94 35.24 3.73
N ALA A 94 -6.04 34.96 4.67
CA ALA A 94 -5.51 35.95 5.62
C ALA A 94 -4.69 37.04 4.92
N LEU A 95 -3.86 36.66 3.93
CA LEU A 95 -3.08 37.61 3.14
C LEU A 95 -3.96 38.52 2.27
N SER A 96 -5.06 38.00 1.72
CA SER A 96 -6.01 38.80 0.90
C SER A 96 -6.84 39.83 1.69
N ARG A 97 -6.85 39.74 3.02
CA ARG A 97 -7.60 40.64 3.91
C ARG A 97 -6.74 41.77 4.51
N ASN A 98 -5.42 41.73 4.32
CA ASN A 98 -4.49 42.82 4.63
C ASN A 98 -4.16 43.59 3.35
#